data_AF-A0A8X8ZNZ4-F1
#
_entry.id   AF-A0A8X8ZNZ4-F1
#
_cell.length_a   1.000
_cell.length_b   1.000
_cell.length_c   1.000
_cell.angle_alpha   90.00
_cell.angle_beta   90.00
_cell.angle_gamma   90.00
#
_symmetry.space_group_name_H-M   'P 1'
#
loop_
_entity.id
_entity.type
_entity.pdbx_description
1 polymer ?
#
loop_
_entity_poly.entity_id
_entity_poly.type
_entity_poly.pdbx_seq_one_letter_code
_entity_poly.pdbx_strand_id
1 'polypeptide(L)'
;MDKVIDSALKVLMGQHDGSKLGGFNLRLACYLFEPFAKFLCVHLTRKNGFQNFLDKLLGPLLHLLHVLHSIPCDSGDEWKVTIPKWMEEVVAQGLFHPTHIEGFLSLQSSVRYRNSSDNFIKDGKLVNKSYHRHLFDEVEKIVATKNDLAVIGLGQLLHLFVCCVMKQNGISVGSGVPRGSNFSLTTHVSSTLHRSQTMALKVTPSSHNINKYLQTEGELGSALYNVCKTLRSINSVLLSLICDKLYLRTEDTSEGASQIFLRSVHAVLMSLSAKIETSSFGNNEKSNGEVLISLRTELICSINHLLNIEYEVIGDDLESLWMMIFSSATCCYSSMDMPSQPLLSSEILNLSCRLIDVYSDLRQIRDHT
;
A
#
# COMPACT_ATOMS: atom_id res chain seq x y z
N MET A 1 -12.96 9.73 -19.60
CA MET A 1 -11.79 9.26 -18.83
C MET A 1 -11.98 7.85 -18.31
N ASP A 2 -13.03 7.54 -17.54
CA ASP A 2 -13.32 6.17 -17.06
C ASP A 2 -13.16 5.09 -18.16
N LYS A 3 -13.84 5.26 -19.31
CA LYS A 3 -13.70 4.34 -20.46
C LYS A 3 -12.27 4.21 -21.01
N VAL A 4 -11.47 5.27 -20.95
CA VAL A 4 -10.08 5.26 -21.42
C VAL A 4 -9.21 4.45 -20.46
N ILE A 5 -9.42 4.62 -19.15
CA ILE A 5 -8.75 3.85 -18.09
C ILE A 5 -9.12 2.36 -18.22
N ASP A 6 -10.42 2.06 -18.35
CA ASP A 6 -10.91 0.69 -18.55
C ASP A 6 -10.33 0.04 -19.83
N SER A 7 -10.30 0.78 -20.95
CA SER A 7 -9.66 0.29 -22.18
C SER A 7 -8.16 0.06 -22.03
N ALA A 8 -7.43 0.94 -21.34
CA ALA A 8 -5.99 0.76 -21.08
C ALA A 8 -5.74 -0.47 -20.19
N LEU A 9 -6.51 -0.63 -19.11
CA LEU A 9 -6.45 -1.79 -18.23
C LEU A 9 -6.65 -3.10 -18.99
N LYS A 10 -7.66 -3.17 -19.85
CA LYS A 10 -7.93 -4.38 -20.66
C LYS A 10 -6.75 -4.75 -21.57
N VAL A 11 -6.07 -3.75 -22.15
CA VAL A 11 -4.87 -4.00 -22.96
C VAL A 11 -3.72 -4.50 -22.09
N LEU A 12 -3.44 -3.84 -20.97
CA LEU A 12 -2.32 -4.18 -20.08
C LEU A 12 -2.49 -5.54 -19.39
N MET A 13 -3.72 -5.97 -19.16
CA MET A 13 -4.03 -7.28 -18.60
C MET A 13 -4.10 -8.40 -19.66
N GLY A 14 -3.63 -8.15 -20.89
CA GLY A 14 -3.54 -9.16 -21.95
C GLY A 14 -4.88 -9.53 -22.60
N GLN A 15 -5.99 -8.83 -22.31
CA GLN A 15 -7.29 -9.13 -22.94
C GLN A 15 -7.36 -8.74 -24.43
N HIS A 16 -6.39 -7.94 -24.90
CA HIS A 16 -6.30 -7.47 -26.29
C HIS A 16 -4.88 -7.58 -26.88
N ASP A 17 -4.08 -8.50 -26.33
CA ASP A 17 -2.64 -8.59 -26.63
C ASP A 17 -2.35 -8.81 -28.13
N GLY A 18 -1.37 -8.08 -28.67
CA GLY A 18 -0.90 -8.23 -30.05
C GLY A 18 -1.76 -7.59 -31.16
N SER A 19 -2.90 -6.97 -30.84
CA SER A 19 -3.74 -6.30 -31.86
C SER A 19 -3.30 -4.84 -32.11
N LYS A 20 -3.38 -4.37 -33.37
CA LYS A 20 -3.19 -2.93 -33.70
C LYS A 20 -4.09 -2.00 -32.86
N LEU A 21 -5.23 -2.52 -32.40
CA LEU A 21 -6.18 -1.84 -31.53
C LEU A 21 -5.63 -1.63 -30.11
N GLY A 22 -4.92 -2.62 -29.54
CA GLY A 22 -4.29 -2.50 -28.23
C GLY A 22 -3.23 -1.37 -28.19
N GLY A 23 -2.36 -1.34 -29.20
CA GLY A 23 -1.37 -0.26 -29.34
C GLY A 23 -2.00 1.13 -29.55
N PHE A 24 -3.13 1.21 -30.25
CA PHE A 24 -3.90 2.45 -30.39
C PHE A 24 -4.47 2.92 -29.05
N ASN A 25 -5.07 2.02 -28.27
CA ASN A 25 -5.67 2.36 -26.97
C ASN A 25 -4.64 2.88 -25.96
N LEU A 26 -3.45 2.28 -25.90
CA LEU A 26 -2.37 2.77 -25.02
C LEU A 26 -1.89 4.16 -25.44
N ARG A 27 -1.72 4.42 -26.75
CA ARG A 27 -1.37 5.76 -27.24
C ARG A 27 -2.47 6.78 -26.95
N LEU A 28 -3.73 6.41 -27.15
CA LEU A 28 -4.87 7.26 -26.80
C LEU A 28 -4.85 7.62 -25.31
N ALA A 29 -4.55 6.65 -24.45
CA ALA A 29 -4.39 6.89 -23.02
C ALA A 29 -3.24 7.88 -22.74
N CYS A 30 -2.06 7.70 -23.36
CA CYS A 30 -0.94 8.65 -23.26
C CYS A 30 -1.38 10.09 -23.60
N TYR A 31 -2.10 10.27 -24.71
CA TYR A 31 -2.52 11.59 -25.19
C TYR A 31 -3.63 12.22 -24.34
N LEU A 32 -4.42 11.44 -23.62
CA LEU A 32 -5.55 11.95 -22.84
C LEU A 32 -5.20 12.20 -21.36
N PHE A 33 -4.23 11.49 -20.78
CA PHE A 33 -3.87 11.71 -19.38
C PHE A 33 -3.24 13.08 -19.13
N GLU A 34 -2.34 13.55 -20.00
CA GLU A 34 -1.72 14.88 -19.83
C GLU A 34 -2.74 16.03 -19.87
N PRO A 35 -3.60 16.16 -20.91
CA PRO A 35 -4.62 17.21 -20.94
C PRO A 35 -5.60 17.09 -19.77
N PHE A 36 -5.91 15.86 -19.33
CA PHE A 36 -6.81 15.65 -18.21
C PHE A 36 -6.19 16.09 -16.87
N ALA A 37 -4.91 15.80 -16.64
CA ALA A 37 -4.18 16.31 -15.47
C ALA A 37 -4.18 17.85 -15.43
N LYS A 38 -3.90 18.49 -16.58
CA LYS A 38 -3.96 19.97 -16.72
C LYS A 38 -5.37 20.50 -16.45
N PHE A 39 -6.40 19.80 -16.94
CA PHE A 39 -7.80 20.15 -16.66
C PHE A 39 -8.11 20.09 -15.16
N LEU A 40 -7.67 19.03 -14.46
CA LEU A 40 -7.90 18.86 -13.02
C LEU A 40 -7.23 19.98 -12.21
N CYS A 41 -6.00 20.33 -12.55
CA CYS A 41 -5.26 21.44 -11.93
C CYS A 41 -6.05 22.77 -11.92
N VAL A 42 -6.84 23.04 -12.96
CA VAL A 42 -7.59 24.30 -13.09
C VAL A 42 -9.04 24.20 -12.59
N HIS A 43 -9.65 23.01 -12.66
CA HIS A 43 -11.11 22.88 -12.56
C HIS A 43 -11.62 21.98 -11.43
N LEU A 44 -10.75 21.33 -10.66
CA LEU A 44 -11.18 20.43 -9.59
C LEU A 44 -11.97 21.13 -8.47
N THR A 45 -11.66 22.41 -8.22
CA THR A 45 -12.31 23.23 -7.19
C THR A 45 -13.74 23.67 -7.56
N ARG A 46 -14.23 23.33 -8.75
CA ARG A 46 -15.63 23.56 -9.15
C ARG A 46 -16.58 22.64 -8.38
N LYS A 47 -17.82 23.09 -8.21
CA LYS A 47 -18.87 22.36 -7.45
C LYS A 47 -18.97 20.90 -7.93
N ASN A 48 -18.82 19.97 -6.99
CA ASN A 48 -18.84 18.51 -7.20
C ASN A 48 -17.66 17.91 -8.01
N GLY A 49 -16.65 18.70 -8.42
CA GLY A 49 -15.53 18.20 -9.21
C GLY A 49 -14.76 17.08 -8.50
N PHE A 50 -14.36 17.35 -7.26
CA PHE A 50 -13.67 16.37 -6.42
C PHE A 50 -14.51 15.13 -6.09
N GLN A 51 -15.76 15.29 -5.67
CA GLN A 51 -16.63 14.15 -5.37
C GLN A 51 -16.83 13.26 -6.60
N ASN A 52 -17.06 13.85 -7.78
CA ASN A 52 -17.15 13.10 -9.02
C ASN A 52 -15.86 12.37 -9.38
N PHE A 53 -14.69 12.97 -9.08
CA PHE A 53 -13.40 12.31 -9.28
C PHE A 53 -13.28 11.07 -8.39
N LEU A 54 -13.58 11.21 -7.09
CA LEU A 54 -13.58 10.10 -6.14
C LEU A 54 -14.52 8.98 -6.57
N ASP A 55 -15.80 9.29 -6.75
CA ASP A 55 -16.86 8.29 -6.97
C ASP A 55 -16.67 7.49 -8.27
N LYS A 56 -16.07 8.11 -9.29
CA LYS A 56 -16.03 7.54 -10.65
C LYS A 56 -14.65 7.12 -11.11
N LEU A 57 -13.59 7.71 -10.58
CA LEU A 57 -12.24 7.54 -11.13
C LEU A 57 -11.24 6.97 -10.12
N LEU A 58 -11.41 7.17 -8.81
CA LEU A 58 -10.40 6.74 -7.84
C LEU A 58 -10.10 5.24 -7.92
N GLY A 59 -11.11 4.39 -7.82
CA GLY A 59 -10.94 2.93 -7.91
C GLY A 59 -10.23 2.47 -9.20
N PRO A 60 -10.74 2.84 -10.40
CA PRO A 60 -10.09 2.52 -11.67
C PRO A 60 -8.66 3.05 -11.78
N LEU A 61 -8.38 4.26 -11.29
CA LEU A 61 -7.04 4.85 -11.31
C LEU A 61 -6.07 4.08 -10.41
N LEU A 62 -6.48 3.69 -9.19
CA LEU A 62 -5.65 2.90 -8.28
C LEU A 62 -5.32 1.52 -8.88
N HIS A 63 -6.29 0.90 -9.54
CA HIS A 63 -6.04 -0.36 -10.25
C HIS A 63 -5.04 -0.17 -11.39
N LEU A 64 -5.23 0.84 -12.24
CA LEU A 64 -4.30 1.10 -13.34
C LEU A 64 -2.89 1.45 -12.86
N LEU A 65 -2.78 2.22 -11.78
CA LEU A 65 -1.51 2.53 -11.13
C LEU A 65 -0.83 1.25 -10.65
N HIS A 66 -1.57 0.34 -9.99
CA HIS A 66 -1.02 -0.93 -9.56
C HIS A 66 -0.43 -1.72 -10.74
N VAL A 67 -1.22 -1.92 -11.80
CA VAL A 67 -0.80 -2.68 -12.99
C VAL A 67 0.44 -2.07 -13.63
N LEU A 68 0.48 -0.75 -13.80
CA LEU A 68 1.58 -0.06 -14.45
C LEU A 68 2.92 -0.21 -13.72
N HIS A 69 2.93 -0.11 -12.39
CA HIS A 69 4.15 -0.28 -11.60
C HIS A 69 4.55 -1.75 -11.40
N SER A 70 3.67 -2.71 -11.70
CA SER A 70 4.01 -4.15 -11.71
C SER A 70 4.69 -4.60 -13.00
N ILE A 71 4.68 -3.78 -14.06
CA ILE A 71 5.30 -4.10 -15.34
C ILE A 71 6.78 -3.69 -15.30
N PRO A 72 7.73 -4.62 -15.58
CA PRO A 72 9.15 -4.28 -15.69
C PRO A 72 9.40 -3.22 -16.77
N CYS A 73 10.22 -2.23 -16.41
CA CYS A 73 10.62 -1.17 -17.34
C CYS A 73 11.71 -1.68 -18.30
N ASP A 74 11.30 -2.41 -19.34
CA ASP A 74 12.21 -2.77 -20.42
C ASP A 74 12.37 -1.60 -21.40
N SER A 75 13.58 -1.39 -21.89
CA SER A 75 14.04 -0.21 -22.64
C SER A 75 13.43 0.00 -24.05
N GLY A 76 12.32 -0.67 -24.38
CA GLY A 76 11.74 -0.64 -25.73
C GLY A 76 10.51 0.26 -25.90
N ASP A 77 9.73 0.51 -24.85
CA ASP A 77 8.38 1.07 -24.98
C ASP A 77 8.22 2.42 -24.25
N GLU A 78 8.17 3.52 -25.01
CA GLU A 78 8.01 4.89 -24.49
C GLU A 78 6.76 5.06 -23.59
N TRP A 79 5.70 4.30 -23.85
CA TRP A 79 4.47 4.34 -23.06
C TRP A 79 4.67 3.78 -21.63
N LYS A 80 5.61 2.86 -21.42
CA LYS A 80 5.93 2.31 -20.08
C LYS A 80 6.49 3.37 -19.13
N VAL A 81 7.07 4.45 -19.67
CA VAL A 81 7.55 5.59 -18.87
C VAL A 81 6.51 6.72 -18.85
N THR A 82 5.87 6.96 -20.00
CA THR A 82 4.97 8.11 -20.19
C THR A 82 3.63 7.94 -19.50
N ILE A 83 3.01 6.75 -19.57
CA ILE A 83 1.70 6.52 -18.95
C ILE A 83 1.77 6.61 -17.43
N PRO A 84 2.70 5.92 -16.72
CA PRO A 84 2.77 6.01 -15.26
C PRO A 84 2.96 7.44 -14.80
N LYS A 85 3.89 8.19 -15.41
CA LYS A 85 4.14 9.60 -15.09
C LYS A 85 2.86 10.45 -15.15
N TRP A 86 2.09 10.35 -16.24
CA TRP A 86 0.88 11.16 -16.38
C TRP A 86 -0.27 10.65 -15.53
N MET A 87 -0.33 9.34 -15.26
CA MET A 87 -1.28 8.75 -14.34
C MET A 87 -1.06 9.24 -12.91
N GLU A 88 0.18 9.22 -12.44
CA GLU A 88 0.58 9.80 -11.17
C GLU A 88 0.18 11.28 -11.08
N GLU A 89 0.40 12.06 -12.15
CA GLU A 89 0.00 13.46 -12.22
C GLU A 89 -1.53 13.64 -12.17
N VAL A 90 -2.31 12.79 -12.85
CA VAL A 90 -3.79 12.81 -12.77
C VAL A 90 -4.27 12.56 -11.34
N VAL A 91 -3.67 11.57 -10.65
CA VAL A 91 -4.01 11.26 -9.26
C VAL A 91 -3.57 12.40 -8.33
N ALA A 92 -2.37 12.94 -8.51
CA ALA A 92 -1.85 14.06 -7.73
C ALA A 92 -2.72 15.31 -7.86
N GLN A 93 -3.07 15.70 -9.08
CA GLN A 93 -3.92 16.86 -9.33
C GLN A 93 -5.37 16.63 -8.88
N GLY A 94 -5.87 15.39 -9.02
CA GLY A 94 -7.23 15.02 -8.64
C GLY A 94 -7.46 14.83 -7.14
N LEU A 95 -6.41 14.50 -6.38
CA LEU A 95 -6.51 14.19 -4.94
C LEU A 95 -5.72 15.13 -4.05
N PHE A 96 -4.53 15.57 -4.44
CA PHE A 96 -3.60 16.26 -3.56
C PHE A 96 -3.35 17.70 -3.99
N HIS A 97 -4.37 18.34 -4.56
CA HIS A 97 -4.31 19.74 -4.98
C HIS A 97 -3.81 20.63 -3.82
N PRO A 98 -2.85 21.56 -4.06
CA PRO A 98 -2.24 22.38 -3.01
C PRO A 98 -3.23 23.11 -2.10
N THR A 99 -4.36 23.56 -2.65
CA THR A 99 -5.43 24.23 -1.87
C THR A 99 -6.04 23.35 -0.78
N HIS A 100 -5.97 22.03 -0.88
CA HIS A 100 -6.63 21.09 0.02
C HIS A 100 -5.67 20.14 0.75
N ILE A 101 -4.39 20.06 0.33
CA ILE A 101 -3.42 19.13 0.92
C ILE A 101 -3.22 19.38 2.42
N GLU A 102 -3.26 20.66 2.84
CA GLU A 102 -3.08 21.07 4.24
C GLU A 102 -4.20 20.52 5.14
N GLY A 103 -5.37 20.25 4.56
CA GLY A 103 -6.48 19.58 5.24
C GLY A 103 -6.16 18.13 5.65
N PHE A 104 -5.32 17.44 4.88
CA PHE A 104 -4.84 16.10 5.23
C PHE A 104 -3.82 16.17 6.36
N LEU A 105 -2.94 17.16 6.29
CA LEU A 105 -1.89 17.32 7.27
C LEU A 105 -2.47 17.75 8.64
N SER A 106 -3.46 18.63 8.67
CA SER A 106 -4.06 19.18 9.91
C SER A 106 -4.90 18.19 10.74
N LEU A 107 -4.99 16.94 10.33
CA LEU A 107 -5.70 15.90 11.05
C LEU A 107 -4.95 15.46 12.32
N GLN A 108 -5.35 15.98 13.48
CA GLN A 108 -4.96 15.40 14.79
C GLN A 108 -5.45 13.95 14.94
N SER A 109 -4.81 13.18 15.84
CA SER A 109 -5.04 11.75 16.07
C SER A 109 -6.53 11.40 16.28
N SER A 110 -6.91 10.22 15.77
CA SER A 110 -8.29 9.74 15.57
C SER A 110 -9.16 9.62 16.85
N VAL A 111 -8.61 9.81 18.05
CA VAL A 111 -9.35 9.61 19.31
C VAL A 111 -10.57 10.53 19.44
N ARG A 112 -10.54 11.73 18.84
CA ARG A 112 -11.72 12.62 18.81
C ARG A 112 -12.66 12.41 17.61
N TYR A 113 -12.26 11.63 16.61
CA TYR A 113 -13.02 11.42 15.39
C TYR A 113 -14.05 10.28 15.52
N ARG A 114 -13.74 9.24 16.30
CA ARG A 114 -14.67 8.12 16.54
C ARG A 114 -15.89 8.50 17.38
N ASN A 115 -15.77 9.56 18.18
CA ASN A 115 -16.82 10.01 19.11
C ASN A 115 -17.66 11.17 18.54
N SER A 116 -17.33 11.72 17.37
CA SER A 116 -18.10 12.84 16.80
C SER A 116 -19.29 12.39 15.95
N SER A 117 -19.44 11.08 15.69
CA SER A 117 -20.58 10.53 14.96
C SER A 117 -21.80 10.28 15.84
N ASP A 118 -21.69 10.39 17.17
CA ASP A 118 -22.74 9.88 18.06
C ASP A 118 -23.63 10.93 18.73
N ASN A 119 -23.41 12.24 18.50
CA ASN A 119 -24.26 13.24 19.16
C ASN A 119 -24.37 14.59 18.43
N PHE A 120 -24.68 14.61 17.13
CA PHE A 120 -25.23 15.83 16.51
C PHE A 120 -26.41 15.55 15.59
N ILE A 121 -27.59 15.64 16.21
CA ILE A 121 -28.80 16.35 15.78
C ILE A 121 -29.36 16.00 14.40
N LYS A 122 -30.57 15.42 14.45
CA LYS A 122 -31.61 15.47 13.41
C LYS A 122 -31.82 16.93 12.97
N ASP A 123 -31.12 17.37 11.93
CA ASP A 123 -31.57 18.48 11.09
C ASP A 123 -30.97 18.35 9.68
N GLY A 124 -31.85 18.27 8.69
CA GLY A 124 -31.57 17.97 7.30
C GLY A 124 -30.86 19.09 6.51
N LYS A 125 -29.73 19.58 7.01
CA LYS A 125 -28.76 20.33 6.20
C LYS A 125 -27.55 19.45 5.93
N LEU A 126 -27.32 19.16 4.65
CA LEU A 126 -26.11 18.50 4.16
C LEU A 126 -24.88 19.16 4.79
N VAL A 127 -24.29 18.52 5.80
CA VAL A 127 -23.03 18.95 6.38
C VAL A 127 -21.99 18.80 5.28
N ASN A 128 -21.45 19.93 4.81
CA ASN A 128 -20.42 19.94 3.78
C ASN A 128 -19.17 19.24 4.35
N LYS A 129 -18.98 17.96 4.02
CA LYS A 129 -17.84 17.18 4.50
C LYS A 129 -16.56 17.80 3.95
N SER A 130 -15.49 17.80 4.76
CA SER A 130 -14.18 18.28 4.31
C SER A 130 -13.61 17.34 3.25
N TYR A 131 -12.80 17.89 2.35
CA TYR A 131 -12.19 17.19 1.21
C TYR A 131 -11.50 15.87 1.61
N HIS A 132 -10.70 15.87 2.69
CA HIS A 132 -10.02 14.66 3.17
C HIS A 132 -10.99 13.59 3.71
N ARG A 133 -12.14 13.98 4.29
CA ARG A 133 -13.14 13.01 4.78
C ARG A 133 -13.78 12.26 3.62
N HIS A 134 -14.09 12.96 2.54
CA HIS A 134 -14.61 12.31 1.33
C HIS A 134 -13.61 11.31 0.74
N LEU A 135 -12.30 11.61 0.73
CA LEU A 135 -11.29 10.64 0.29
C LEU A 135 -11.27 9.41 1.20
N PHE A 136 -11.27 9.61 2.52
CA PHE A 136 -11.26 8.48 3.47
C PHE A 136 -12.52 7.62 3.38
N ASP A 137 -13.70 8.24 3.28
CA ASP A 137 -14.96 7.52 3.08
C ASP A 137 -14.90 6.67 1.79
N GLU A 138 -14.32 7.21 0.71
CA GLU A 138 -14.22 6.47 -0.55
C GLU A 138 -13.14 5.36 -0.49
N VAL A 139 -12.03 5.57 0.20
CA VAL A 139 -11.03 4.52 0.46
C VAL A 139 -11.65 3.40 1.31
N GLU A 140 -12.38 3.74 2.37
CA GLU A 140 -13.09 2.78 3.21
C GLU A 140 -14.14 2.00 2.40
N LYS A 141 -14.85 2.68 1.49
CA LYS A 141 -15.78 2.04 0.57
C LYS A 141 -15.08 1.12 -0.43
N ILE A 142 -13.96 1.52 -1.03
CA ILE A 142 -13.16 0.66 -1.93
C ILE A 142 -12.75 -0.63 -1.23
N VAL A 143 -12.35 -0.50 0.03
CA VAL A 143 -11.98 -1.62 0.90
C VAL A 143 -13.18 -2.50 1.24
N ALA A 144 -14.30 -1.90 1.65
CA ALA A 144 -15.51 -2.61 2.03
C ALA A 144 -16.17 -3.34 0.84
N THR A 145 -16.11 -2.74 -0.35
CA THR A 145 -16.62 -3.32 -1.61
C THR A 145 -15.71 -4.39 -2.20
N LYS A 146 -14.56 -4.66 -1.56
CA LYS A 146 -13.56 -5.64 -2.03
C LYS A 146 -13.13 -5.40 -3.47
N ASN A 147 -12.91 -4.13 -3.85
CA ASN A 147 -12.29 -3.81 -5.13
C ASN A 147 -10.80 -4.11 -5.03
N ASP A 148 -10.46 -5.40 -5.09
CA ASP A 148 -9.19 -5.93 -4.65
C ASP A 148 -7.99 -5.32 -5.37
N LEU A 149 -8.14 -4.99 -6.65
CA LEU A 149 -7.07 -4.42 -7.46
C LEU A 149 -6.83 -2.93 -7.14
N ALA A 150 -7.88 -2.21 -6.74
CA ALA A 150 -7.75 -0.84 -6.25
C ALA A 150 -7.13 -0.79 -4.84
N VAL A 151 -7.43 -1.78 -4.00
CA VAL A 151 -6.89 -1.87 -2.62
C VAL A 151 -5.36 -2.10 -2.64
N ILE A 152 -4.83 -2.83 -3.62
CA ILE A 152 -3.39 -3.00 -3.78
C ILE A 152 -2.70 -1.68 -4.16
N GLY A 153 -3.36 -0.82 -4.95
CA GLY A 153 -2.84 0.50 -5.32
C GLY A 153 -2.76 1.52 -4.17
N LEU A 154 -3.20 1.19 -2.96
CA LEU A 154 -3.18 2.12 -1.82
C LEU A 154 -1.76 2.50 -1.37
N GLY A 155 -0.77 1.61 -1.50
CA GLY A 155 0.62 1.98 -1.21
C GLY A 155 1.13 3.04 -2.18
N GLN A 156 0.80 2.93 -3.46
CA GLN A 156 1.16 3.95 -4.45
C GLN A 156 0.42 5.27 -4.23
N LEU A 157 -0.83 5.22 -3.76
CA LEU A 157 -1.55 6.42 -3.35
C LEU A 157 -0.84 7.13 -2.18
N LEU A 158 -0.35 6.37 -1.20
CA LEU A 158 0.44 6.89 -0.09
C LEU A 158 1.75 7.51 -0.58
N HIS A 159 2.48 6.81 -1.45
CA HIS A 159 3.69 7.32 -2.08
C HIS A 159 3.45 8.65 -2.80
N LEU A 160 2.37 8.73 -3.58
CA LEU A 160 1.99 9.95 -4.29
C LEU A 160 1.62 11.09 -3.35
N PHE A 161 0.92 10.80 -2.25
CA PHE A 161 0.62 11.79 -1.22
C PHE A 161 1.91 12.41 -0.68
N VAL A 162 2.89 11.58 -0.32
CA VAL A 162 4.18 12.04 0.21
C VAL A 162 4.94 12.86 -0.81
N CYS A 163 5.03 12.38 -2.05
CA CYS A 163 5.65 13.13 -3.15
C CYS A 163 5.00 14.52 -3.33
N CYS A 164 3.68 14.62 -3.25
CA CYS A 164 2.97 15.90 -3.34
C CYS A 164 3.28 16.83 -2.17
N VAL A 165 3.29 16.31 -0.95
CA VAL A 165 3.62 17.07 0.27
C VAL A 165 5.07 17.59 0.22
N MET A 166 6.02 16.75 -0.17
CA MET A 166 7.43 17.13 -0.27
C MET A 166 7.68 18.17 -1.36
N LYS A 167 7.03 18.03 -2.53
CA LYS A 167 7.08 19.02 -3.62
C LYS A 167 6.59 20.40 -3.18
N GLN A 168 5.51 20.47 -2.40
CA GLN A 168 4.97 21.75 -1.91
C GLN A 168 5.89 22.45 -0.91
N ASN A 169 6.69 21.68 -0.18
CA ASN A 169 7.66 22.20 0.77
C ASN A 169 9.04 22.51 0.15
N GLY A 170 9.18 22.41 -1.18
CA GLY A 170 10.44 22.66 -1.89
C GLY A 170 11.51 21.58 -1.67
N ILE A 171 11.12 20.39 -1.19
CA ILE A 171 12.02 19.26 -0.93
C ILE A 171 12.04 18.37 -2.17
N SER A 172 13.22 18.21 -2.79
CA SER A 172 13.41 17.27 -3.90
C SER A 172 13.39 15.83 -3.36
N VAL A 173 12.32 15.09 -3.68
CA VAL A 173 12.30 13.63 -3.51
C VAL A 173 13.14 13.05 -4.64
N GLY A 174 14.32 12.56 -4.32
CA GLY A 174 15.27 12.06 -5.31
C GLY A 174 14.75 10.84 -6.06
N SER A 175 14.35 11.04 -7.32
CA SER A 175 14.74 10.11 -8.38
C SER A 175 16.17 10.48 -8.76
N GLY A 176 17.12 9.56 -8.59
CA GLY A 176 18.56 9.84 -8.56
C GLY A 176 19.08 10.82 -9.61
N VAL A 177 19.73 11.89 -9.15
CA VAL A 177 21.01 12.52 -9.59
C VAL A 177 21.22 13.77 -8.70
N PRO A 178 22.38 13.97 -8.06
CA PRO A 178 22.58 15.06 -7.12
C PRO A 178 22.98 16.35 -7.85
N ARG A 179 22.27 17.46 -7.57
CA ARG A 179 22.83 18.80 -7.76
C ARG A 179 22.49 19.64 -6.54
N GLY A 180 23.56 20.04 -5.84
CA GLY A 180 23.49 20.58 -4.49
C GLY A 180 22.83 21.94 -4.38
N SER A 181 22.31 22.21 -3.20
CA SER A 181 22.44 23.52 -2.55
C SER A 181 22.23 23.33 -1.05
N ASN A 182 23.12 23.93 -0.27
CA ASN A 182 23.04 23.97 1.19
C ASN A 182 21.94 24.96 1.58
N PHE A 183 20.86 24.49 2.20
CA PHE A 183 19.95 25.34 2.94
C PHE A 183 19.45 24.60 4.19
N SER A 184 19.30 25.34 5.27
CA SER A 184 18.85 24.86 6.59
C SER A 184 17.40 24.33 6.52
N LEU A 185 17.23 23.01 6.34
CA LEU A 185 15.94 22.35 6.09
C LEU A 185 15.42 21.47 7.24
N THR A 186 16.14 21.34 8.36
CA THR A 186 15.91 20.22 9.30
C THR A 186 14.58 20.27 10.06
N THR A 187 14.06 21.45 10.43
CA THR A 187 12.87 21.54 11.30
C THR A 187 11.53 21.33 10.59
N HIS A 188 11.36 21.86 9.37
CA HIS A 188 10.10 21.74 8.62
C HIS A 188 9.92 20.36 7.97
N VAL A 189 11.02 19.68 7.63
CA VAL A 189 11.01 18.32 7.07
C VAL A 189 10.49 17.33 8.12
N SER A 190 11.04 17.35 9.35
CA SER A 190 10.61 16.46 10.44
C SER A 190 9.15 16.67 10.85
N SER A 191 8.67 17.91 10.96
CA SER A 191 7.26 18.16 11.31
C SER A 191 6.29 17.67 10.22
N THR A 192 6.70 17.73 8.96
CA THR A 192 5.88 17.30 7.81
C THR A 192 5.90 15.78 7.67
N LEU A 193 7.07 15.16 7.87
CA LEU A 193 7.25 13.71 7.85
C LEU A 193 6.46 13.04 8.97
N HIS A 194 6.48 13.60 10.19
CA HIS A 194 5.65 13.18 11.32
C HIS A 194 4.14 13.25 11.02
N ARG A 195 3.73 14.21 10.19
CA ARG A 195 2.33 14.43 9.78
C ARG A 195 1.91 13.43 8.69
N SER A 196 2.82 13.11 7.76
CA SER A 196 2.64 12.07 6.74
C SER A 196 2.64 10.66 7.32
N GLN A 197 3.50 10.39 8.32
CA GLN A 197 3.50 9.20 9.16
C GLN A 197 2.11 8.93 9.74
N THR A 198 1.55 9.92 10.43
CA THR A 198 0.21 9.85 11.06
C THR A 198 -0.90 9.57 10.05
N MET A 199 -0.72 9.97 8.78
CA MET A 199 -1.70 9.79 7.70
C MET A 199 -1.60 8.43 7.02
N ALA A 200 -0.39 7.91 6.78
CA ALA A 200 -0.16 6.56 6.30
C ALA A 200 -0.88 5.53 7.19
N LEU A 201 -0.72 5.71 8.51
CA LEU A 201 -1.36 4.93 9.56
C LEU A 201 -2.90 4.99 9.52
N LYS A 202 -3.48 6.15 9.18
CA LYS A 202 -4.95 6.35 9.10
C LYS A 202 -5.56 5.79 7.82
N VAL A 203 -4.81 5.80 6.71
CA VAL A 203 -5.26 5.30 5.41
C VAL A 203 -5.14 3.78 5.33
N THR A 204 -4.42 3.12 6.25
CA THR A 204 -4.19 1.68 6.21
C THR A 204 -5.46 0.91 6.61
N PRO A 205 -6.20 0.30 5.67
CA PRO A 205 -7.47 -0.37 5.95
C PRO A 205 -7.28 -1.85 6.33
N SER A 206 -6.04 -2.31 6.52
CA SER A 206 -5.73 -3.73 6.35
C SER A 206 -5.71 -4.55 7.63
N SER A 207 -5.30 -4.00 8.78
CA SER A 207 -5.20 -4.77 10.03
C SER A 207 -6.56 -5.24 10.55
N HIS A 208 -7.59 -4.39 10.49
CA HIS A 208 -8.95 -4.74 10.90
C HIS A 208 -9.59 -5.79 9.98
N ASN A 209 -9.30 -5.74 8.67
CA ASN A 209 -9.88 -6.68 7.70
C ASN A 209 -9.28 -8.07 7.83
N ILE A 210 -7.95 -8.21 8.00
CA ILE A 210 -7.37 -9.53 8.26
C ILE A 210 -7.92 -10.09 9.57
N ASN A 211 -7.99 -9.29 10.63
CA ASN A 211 -8.54 -9.76 11.90
C ASN A 211 -10.00 -10.22 11.76
N LYS A 212 -10.82 -9.56 10.95
CA LYS A 212 -12.19 -10.00 10.63
C LYS A 212 -12.22 -11.36 9.91
N TYR A 213 -11.31 -11.61 8.96
CA TYR A 213 -11.17 -12.92 8.30
C TYR A 213 -10.62 -14.02 9.24
N LEU A 214 -9.80 -13.63 10.21
CA LEU A 214 -9.29 -14.53 11.24
C LEU A 214 -10.40 -14.92 12.23
N GLN A 215 -11.28 -13.98 12.60
CA GLN A 215 -12.37 -14.16 13.57
C GLN A 215 -13.64 -14.81 13.01
N THR A 216 -13.88 -14.79 11.70
CA THR A 216 -14.97 -15.60 11.12
C THR A 216 -14.61 -17.08 11.23
N GLU A 217 -15.43 -17.86 11.94
CA GLU A 217 -15.38 -19.34 12.09
C GLU A 217 -15.62 -20.09 10.75
N GLY A 218 -15.12 -19.57 9.64
CA GLY A 218 -15.14 -20.19 8.33
C GLY A 218 -13.79 -20.83 7.99
N GLU A 219 -13.82 -21.85 7.13
CA GLU A 219 -12.62 -22.48 6.59
C GLU A 219 -11.76 -21.45 5.84
N LEU A 220 -10.52 -21.24 6.30
CA LEU A 220 -9.54 -20.34 5.68
C LEU A 220 -9.39 -20.63 4.17
N GLY A 221 -9.56 -21.89 3.76
CA GLY A 221 -9.58 -22.35 2.37
C GLY A 221 -10.52 -21.53 1.47
N SER A 222 -11.72 -21.22 1.94
CA SER A 222 -12.72 -20.45 1.17
C SER A 222 -12.38 -18.95 1.05
N ALA A 223 -11.56 -18.44 1.97
CA ALA A 223 -11.17 -17.03 2.04
C ALA A 223 -9.74 -16.76 1.56
N LEU A 224 -8.95 -17.79 1.25
CA LEU A 224 -7.52 -17.73 0.90
C LEU A 224 -7.18 -16.60 -0.07
N TYR A 225 -7.94 -16.50 -1.15
CA TYR A 225 -7.72 -15.50 -2.19
C TYR A 225 -7.89 -14.06 -1.68
N ASN A 226 -8.94 -13.80 -0.88
CA ASN A 226 -9.19 -12.48 -0.29
C ASN A 226 -8.12 -12.11 0.74
N VAL A 227 -7.67 -13.10 1.53
CA VAL A 227 -6.59 -12.90 2.51
C VAL A 227 -5.27 -12.56 1.80
N CYS A 228 -4.90 -13.32 0.77
CA CYS A 228 -3.70 -13.04 -0.03
C CYS A 228 -3.73 -11.63 -0.65
N LYS A 229 -4.89 -11.20 -1.18
CA LYS A 229 -5.07 -9.83 -1.71
C LYS A 229 -4.92 -8.74 -0.65
N THR A 230 -5.47 -8.97 0.54
CA THR A 230 -5.31 -8.05 1.66
C THR A 230 -3.84 -7.93 2.07
N LEU A 231 -3.11 -9.04 2.05
CA LEU A 231 -1.70 -9.10 2.39
C LEU A 231 -0.82 -8.37 1.37
N ARG A 232 -1.13 -8.49 0.07
CA ARG A 232 -0.50 -7.67 -0.99
C ARG A 232 -0.66 -6.17 -0.76
N SER A 233 -1.85 -5.75 -0.33
CA SER A 233 -2.10 -4.35 0.01
C SER A 233 -1.27 -3.91 1.22
N ILE A 234 -1.15 -4.75 2.25
CA ILE A 234 -0.23 -4.51 3.38
C ILE A 234 1.20 -4.33 2.88
N ASN A 235 1.70 -5.26 2.07
CA ASN A 235 3.06 -5.18 1.53
C ASN A 235 3.28 -3.92 0.72
N SER A 236 2.32 -3.52 -0.11
CA SER A 236 2.41 -2.27 -0.86
C SER A 236 2.54 -1.06 0.06
N VAL A 237 1.73 -0.99 1.12
CA VAL A 237 1.80 0.12 2.10
C VAL A 237 3.11 0.09 2.89
N LEU A 238 3.53 -1.08 3.40
CA LEU A 238 4.78 -1.21 4.16
C LEU A 238 6.00 -0.88 3.29
N LEU A 239 6.01 -1.30 2.03
CA LEU A 239 7.06 -0.96 1.08
C LEU A 239 7.13 0.55 0.85
N SER A 240 5.98 1.23 0.70
CA SER A 240 5.95 2.69 0.61
C SER A 240 6.49 3.36 1.87
N LEU A 241 6.19 2.85 3.07
CA LEU A 241 6.79 3.36 4.32
C LEU A 241 8.32 3.30 4.29
N ILE A 242 8.89 2.21 3.78
CA ILE A 242 10.34 2.01 3.66
C ILE A 242 10.92 2.97 2.61
N CYS A 243 10.40 2.93 1.38
CA CYS A 243 10.92 3.70 0.26
C CYS A 243 10.88 5.21 0.53
N ASP A 244 9.79 5.67 1.13
CA ASP A 244 9.56 7.09 1.41
C ASP A 244 10.08 7.52 2.79
N LYS A 245 10.71 6.59 3.53
CA LYS A 245 11.28 6.82 4.87
C LYS A 245 10.27 7.45 5.84
N LEU A 246 9.04 6.96 5.78
CA LEU A 246 7.90 7.44 6.56
C LEU A 246 7.85 6.83 7.95
N TYR A 247 8.98 6.37 8.49
CA TYR A 247 9.07 5.98 9.88
C TYR A 247 10.48 6.30 10.37
N LEU A 248 10.55 7.04 11.47
CA LEU A 248 11.78 7.29 12.18
C LEU A 248 11.50 7.06 13.66
N ARG A 249 12.21 6.09 14.23
CA ARG A 249 12.07 5.72 15.65
C ARG A 249 12.18 6.93 16.59
N THR A 250 13.10 7.85 16.29
CA THR A 250 13.33 9.06 17.09
C THR A 250 12.18 10.06 17.03
N GLU A 251 11.31 9.96 16.02
CA GLU A 251 10.18 10.87 15.80
C GLU A 251 8.84 10.28 16.29
N ASP A 252 8.80 9.03 16.77
CA ASP A 252 7.58 8.37 17.29
C ASP A 252 7.22 8.86 18.71
N THR A 253 6.99 10.17 18.82
CA THR A 253 6.90 10.93 20.07
C THR A 253 5.55 10.81 20.79
N SER A 254 4.51 10.28 20.14
CA SER A 254 3.20 10.07 20.75
C SER A 254 3.07 8.68 21.36
N GLU A 255 3.74 8.44 22.50
CA GLU A 255 3.70 7.16 23.25
C GLU A 255 4.05 5.91 22.40
N GLY A 256 4.75 6.08 21.27
CA GLY A 256 5.03 5.00 20.32
C GLY A 256 3.81 4.57 19.50
N ALA A 257 2.83 5.44 19.24
CA ALA A 257 1.60 5.10 18.50
C ALA A 257 1.86 4.43 17.14
N SER A 258 2.91 4.84 16.43
CA SER A 258 3.29 4.22 15.16
C SER A 258 3.85 2.82 15.38
N GLN A 259 4.74 2.65 16.36
CA GLN A 259 5.24 1.35 16.79
C GLN A 259 4.12 0.42 17.27
N ILE A 260 3.14 0.93 18.04
CA ILE A 260 1.96 0.18 18.50
C ILE A 260 1.14 -0.33 17.32
N PHE A 261 0.94 0.51 16.31
CA PHE A 261 0.27 0.07 15.09
C PHE A 261 1.08 -1.00 14.36
N LEU A 262 2.39 -0.81 14.17
CA LEU A 262 3.24 -1.81 13.50
C LEU A 262 3.22 -3.15 14.25
N ARG A 263 3.23 -3.11 15.60
CA ARG A 263 3.01 -4.31 16.45
C ARG A 263 1.63 -4.91 16.25
N SER A 264 0.59 -4.10 16.07
CA SER A 264 -0.75 -4.62 15.77
C SER A 264 -0.81 -5.33 14.40
N VAL A 265 -0.08 -4.82 13.39
CA VAL A 265 0.06 -5.49 12.10
C VAL A 265 0.82 -6.79 12.27
N HIS A 266 1.95 -6.79 12.98
CA HIS A 266 2.73 -7.98 13.29
C HIS A 266 1.90 -9.07 13.96
N ALA A 267 1.16 -8.74 15.03
CA ALA A 267 0.32 -9.69 15.75
C ALA A 267 -0.75 -10.35 14.83
N VAL A 268 -1.32 -9.57 13.91
CA VAL A 268 -2.28 -10.07 12.92
C VAL A 268 -1.62 -11.01 11.90
N LEU A 269 -0.40 -10.70 11.45
CA LEU A 269 0.38 -11.58 10.55
C LEU A 269 0.75 -12.90 11.22
N MET A 270 1.19 -12.86 12.48
CA MET A 270 1.52 -14.07 13.23
C MET A 270 0.30 -14.94 13.51
N SER A 271 -0.84 -14.31 13.82
CA SER A 271 -2.12 -15.01 13.95
C SER A 271 -2.54 -15.68 12.63
N LEU A 272 -2.32 -15.02 11.49
CA LEU A 272 -2.56 -15.60 10.17
C LEU A 272 -1.61 -16.77 9.89
N SER A 273 -0.32 -16.66 10.22
CA SER A 273 0.64 -17.75 10.09
C SER A 273 0.16 -19.01 10.82
N ALA A 274 -0.20 -18.88 12.10
CA ALA A 274 -0.71 -19.99 12.90
C ALA A 274 -2.01 -20.58 12.34
N LYS A 275 -2.90 -19.74 11.80
CA LYS A 275 -4.13 -20.21 11.13
C LYS A 275 -3.81 -20.98 9.85
N ILE A 276 -2.82 -20.57 9.06
CA ILE A 276 -2.39 -21.30 7.87
C ILE A 276 -1.89 -22.71 8.24
N GLU A 277 -1.15 -22.84 9.34
CA GLU A 277 -0.61 -24.13 9.79
C GLU A 277 -1.68 -25.11 10.28
N THR A 278 -2.73 -24.59 10.91
CA THR A 278 -3.83 -25.40 11.46
C THR A 278 -4.94 -25.69 10.44
N SER A 279 -4.92 -25.01 9.29
CA SER A 279 -5.98 -25.12 8.28
C SER A 279 -5.79 -26.31 7.35
N SER A 280 -6.86 -27.09 7.15
CA SER A 280 -6.92 -28.09 6.08
C SER A 280 -7.35 -27.41 4.78
N PHE A 281 -6.46 -27.40 3.79
CA PHE A 281 -6.76 -26.91 2.45
C PHE A 281 -7.18 -28.10 1.58
N GLY A 282 -8.49 -28.26 1.33
CA GLY A 282 -9.03 -29.42 0.62
C GLY A 282 -8.47 -29.66 -0.80
N ASN A 283 -8.65 -30.89 -1.31
CA ASN A 283 -8.02 -31.52 -2.49
C ASN A 283 -8.25 -30.87 -3.88
N ASN A 284 -8.62 -29.58 -3.98
CA ASN A 284 -8.46 -28.84 -5.25
C ASN A 284 -6.98 -28.43 -5.41
N GLU A 285 -6.13 -29.44 -5.63
CA GLU A 285 -4.69 -29.42 -5.35
C GLU A 285 -3.89 -28.33 -6.06
N LYS A 286 -4.27 -27.93 -7.29
CA LYS A 286 -3.41 -27.04 -8.09
C LYS A 286 -3.68 -25.55 -7.85
N SER A 287 -4.92 -25.08 -7.96
CA SER A 287 -5.24 -23.65 -7.81
C SER A 287 -5.12 -23.19 -6.36
N ASN A 288 -5.51 -24.02 -5.38
CA ASN A 288 -5.34 -23.69 -3.97
C ASN A 288 -3.85 -23.71 -3.57
N GLY A 289 -3.05 -24.60 -4.16
CA GLY A 289 -1.60 -24.65 -3.95
C GLY A 289 -0.89 -23.38 -4.40
N GLU A 290 -1.17 -22.88 -5.61
CA GLU A 290 -0.59 -21.62 -6.11
C GLU A 290 -0.95 -20.40 -5.26
N VAL A 291 -2.21 -20.32 -4.83
CA VAL A 291 -2.69 -19.24 -3.95
C VAL A 291 -2.06 -19.35 -2.57
N LEU A 292 -1.86 -20.57 -2.05
CA LEU A 292 -1.20 -20.79 -0.76
C LEU A 292 0.28 -20.43 -0.79
N ILE A 293 1.01 -20.80 -1.85
CA ILE A 293 2.40 -20.38 -2.06
C ILE A 293 2.46 -18.85 -2.12
N SER A 294 1.58 -18.24 -2.91
CA SER A 294 1.49 -16.78 -3.01
C SER A 294 1.20 -16.13 -1.65
N LEU A 295 0.26 -16.68 -0.88
CA LEU A 295 -0.08 -16.19 0.46
C LEU A 295 1.12 -16.24 1.39
N ARG A 296 1.87 -17.35 1.39
CA ARG A 296 3.09 -17.51 2.21
C ARG A 296 4.20 -16.57 1.77
N THR A 297 4.38 -16.35 0.47
CA THR A 297 5.35 -15.37 -0.05
C THR A 297 5.03 -13.98 0.49
N GLU A 298 3.78 -13.54 0.35
CA GLU A 298 3.36 -12.23 0.82
C GLU A 298 3.51 -12.10 2.34
N LEU A 299 3.25 -13.17 3.11
CA LEU A 299 3.43 -13.19 4.56
C LEU A 299 4.90 -12.98 4.95
N ILE A 300 5.81 -13.70 4.29
CA ILE A 300 7.25 -13.55 4.52
C ILE A 300 7.73 -12.15 4.13
N CYS A 301 7.28 -11.62 2.99
CA CYS A 301 7.59 -10.25 2.59
C CYS A 301 7.10 -9.23 3.63
N SER A 302 5.90 -9.41 4.19
CA SER A 302 5.38 -8.51 5.23
C SER A 302 6.28 -8.47 6.47
N ILE A 303 6.71 -9.62 6.96
CA ILE A 303 7.64 -9.70 8.10
C ILE A 303 8.99 -9.06 7.75
N ASN A 304 9.51 -9.33 6.55
CA ASN A 304 10.76 -8.71 6.09
C ASN A 304 10.64 -7.18 6.00
N HIS A 305 9.49 -6.65 5.57
CA HIS A 305 9.22 -5.22 5.58
C HIS A 305 9.10 -4.66 7.00
N LEU A 306 8.45 -5.34 7.93
CA LEU A 306 8.41 -4.90 9.33
C LEU A 306 9.81 -4.83 9.96
N LEU A 307 10.66 -5.84 9.71
CA LEU A 307 12.06 -5.83 10.12
C LEU A 307 12.89 -4.71 9.46
N ASN A 308 12.53 -4.27 8.25
CA ASN A 308 13.12 -3.07 7.62
C ASN A 308 12.72 -1.78 8.31
N ILE A 309 11.49 -1.71 8.80
CA ILE A 309 10.94 -0.50 9.39
C ILE A 309 11.43 -0.36 10.84
N GLU A 310 11.22 -1.38 11.67
CA GLU A 310 11.57 -1.37 13.09
C GLU A 310 11.64 -2.82 13.62
N TYR A 311 12.84 -3.29 13.98
CA TYR A 311 13.00 -4.67 14.45
C TYR A 311 12.33 -4.92 15.80
N GLU A 312 12.18 -3.90 16.66
CA GLU A 312 11.49 -4.03 17.96
C GLU A 312 9.99 -4.30 17.84
N VAL A 313 9.43 -4.19 16.63
CA VAL A 313 8.06 -4.61 16.34
C VAL A 313 7.90 -6.12 16.51
N ILE A 314 8.96 -6.89 16.24
CA ILE A 314 8.96 -8.35 16.35
C ILE A 314 8.90 -8.79 17.82
N GLY A 315 9.53 -8.03 18.73
CA GLY A 315 9.59 -8.38 20.14
C GLY A 315 10.23 -9.77 20.36
N ASP A 316 9.56 -10.60 21.15
CA ASP A 316 10.05 -11.93 21.54
C ASP A 316 9.56 -13.07 20.63
N ASP A 317 8.96 -12.76 19.47
CA ASP A 317 8.32 -13.73 18.57
C ASP A 317 9.30 -14.54 17.69
N LEU A 318 10.60 -14.56 18.03
CA LEU A 318 11.64 -15.22 17.23
C LEU A 318 11.33 -16.70 16.94
N GLU A 319 10.87 -17.44 17.95
CA GLU A 319 10.50 -18.85 17.79
C GLU A 319 9.37 -19.01 16.78
N SER A 320 8.34 -18.18 16.88
CA SER A 320 7.17 -18.21 15.99
C SER A 320 7.54 -17.82 14.55
N LEU A 321 8.51 -16.90 14.38
CA LEU A 321 9.06 -16.56 13.06
C LEU A 321 9.81 -17.72 12.42
N TRP A 322 10.64 -18.43 13.18
CA TRP A 322 11.34 -19.61 12.66
C TRP A 322 10.36 -20.72 12.30
N MET A 323 9.33 -20.96 13.12
CA MET A 323 8.26 -21.91 12.79
C MET A 323 7.57 -21.55 11.47
N MET A 324 7.20 -20.29 11.28
CA MET A 324 6.64 -19.79 10.02
C MET A 324 7.58 -20.03 8.83
N ILE A 325 8.88 -19.76 8.99
CA ILE A 325 9.91 -19.95 7.96
C ILE A 325 10.01 -21.43 7.59
N PHE A 326 10.14 -22.34 8.56
CA PHE A 326 10.25 -23.77 8.30
C PHE A 326 8.98 -24.34 7.67
N SER A 327 7.81 -23.97 8.19
CA SER A 327 6.50 -24.30 7.63
C SER A 327 6.37 -23.87 6.17
N SER A 328 6.87 -22.67 5.84
CA SER A 328 6.86 -22.15 4.47
C SER A 328 7.89 -22.86 3.58
N ALA A 329 9.05 -23.23 4.12
CA ALA A 329 10.05 -24.02 3.41
C ALA A 329 9.56 -25.43 3.09
N THR A 330 8.87 -26.10 4.02
CA THR A 330 8.23 -27.40 3.78
C THR A 330 7.17 -27.29 2.69
N CYS A 331 6.33 -26.26 2.73
CA CYS A 331 5.35 -25.98 1.67
C CYS A 331 6.04 -25.78 0.31
N CYS A 332 7.09 -24.96 0.27
CA CYS A 332 7.88 -24.66 -0.93
C CYS A 332 8.52 -25.93 -1.53
N TYR A 333 9.04 -26.82 -0.69
CA TYR A 333 9.62 -28.10 -1.12
C TYR A 333 8.55 -29.06 -1.65
N SER A 334 7.39 -29.12 -0.99
CA SER A 334 6.27 -29.99 -1.42
C SER A 334 5.62 -29.57 -2.75
N SER A 335 5.94 -28.38 -3.25
CA SER A 335 5.32 -27.78 -4.44
C SER A 335 6.35 -27.38 -5.51
N MET A 336 7.43 -28.16 -5.66
CA MET A 336 8.53 -27.85 -6.60
C MET A 336 8.09 -27.65 -8.06
N ASP A 337 6.95 -28.24 -8.48
CA ASP A 337 6.45 -28.13 -9.85
C ASP A 337 5.69 -26.81 -10.14
N MET A 338 5.59 -25.91 -9.16
CA MET A 338 4.76 -24.70 -9.26
C MET A 338 5.56 -23.45 -9.71
N PRO A 339 5.04 -22.62 -10.63
CA PRO A 339 5.77 -21.46 -11.16
C PRO A 339 6.14 -20.39 -10.12
N SER A 340 5.38 -20.26 -9.04
CA SER A 340 5.56 -19.27 -7.97
C SER A 340 6.58 -19.69 -6.89
N GLN A 341 7.06 -20.93 -6.95
CA GLN A 341 7.99 -21.52 -5.98
C GLN A 341 9.35 -20.80 -5.87
N PRO A 342 9.99 -20.36 -6.99
CA PRO A 342 11.29 -19.69 -6.92
C PRO A 342 11.24 -18.37 -6.15
N LEU A 343 10.11 -17.67 -6.20
CA LEU A 343 9.93 -16.43 -5.46
C LEU A 343 9.83 -16.68 -3.95
N LEU A 344 9.03 -17.69 -3.54
CA LEU A 344 8.89 -18.05 -2.13
C LEU A 344 10.24 -18.48 -1.52
N SER A 345 11.01 -19.31 -2.24
CA SER A 345 12.33 -19.74 -1.76
C SER A 345 13.31 -18.59 -1.58
N SER A 346 13.33 -17.63 -2.52
CA SER A 346 14.16 -16.42 -2.41
C SER A 346 13.78 -15.57 -1.20
N GLU A 347 12.49 -15.36 -0.96
CA GLU A 347 12.01 -14.59 0.19
C GLU A 347 12.28 -15.28 1.54
N ILE A 348 12.14 -16.61 1.59
CA ILE A 348 12.52 -17.41 2.77
C ILE A 348 14.00 -17.20 3.12
N LEU A 349 14.88 -17.29 2.12
CA LEU A 349 16.32 -17.11 2.33
C LEU A 349 16.64 -15.68 2.78
N ASN A 350 16.05 -14.69 2.13
CA ASN A 350 16.23 -13.28 2.47
C ASN A 350 15.84 -13.01 3.94
N LEU A 351 14.64 -13.43 4.34
CA LEU A 351 14.18 -13.27 5.72
C LEU A 351 15.08 -14.02 6.72
N SER A 352 15.50 -15.24 6.38
CA SER A 352 16.34 -16.06 7.26
C SER A 352 17.71 -15.41 7.51
N CYS A 353 18.40 -14.96 6.46
CA CYS A 353 19.67 -14.25 6.59
C CYS A 353 19.51 -12.98 7.43
N ARG A 354 18.46 -12.22 7.16
CA ARG A 354 18.21 -10.98 7.89
C ARG A 354 17.95 -11.20 9.38
N LEU A 355 17.18 -12.22 9.75
CA LEU A 355 16.97 -12.56 11.15
C LEU A 355 18.31 -12.89 11.82
N ILE A 356 19.18 -13.65 11.15
CA ILE A 356 20.51 -13.95 11.68
C ILE A 356 21.30 -12.66 11.88
N ASP A 357 21.32 -11.75 10.90
CA ASP A 357 22.05 -10.48 10.96
C ASP A 357 21.56 -9.60 12.13
N VAL A 358 20.24 -9.35 12.19
CA VAL A 358 19.63 -8.51 13.24
C VAL A 358 19.94 -9.05 14.63
N TYR A 359 19.77 -10.35 14.86
CA TYR A 359 20.00 -10.93 16.18
C TYR A 359 21.49 -11.08 16.51
N SER A 360 22.36 -11.23 15.50
CA SER A 360 23.82 -11.15 15.68
C SER A 360 24.25 -9.77 16.15
N ASP A 361 23.75 -8.70 15.51
CA ASP A 361 24.06 -7.32 15.88
C ASP A 361 23.60 -7.00 17.31
N LEU A 362 22.40 -7.43 17.70
CA LEU A 362 21.88 -7.25 19.05
C LEU A 362 22.70 -7.98 20.11
N ARG A 363 23.26 -9.14 19.78
CA ARG A 363 24.14 -9.88 20.69
C ARG A 363 25.46 -9.14 20.92
N GLN A 364 26.07 -8.61 19.87
CA GLN A 364 27.31 -7.84 19.97
C GLN A 364 27.15 -6.59 20.84
N ILE A 365 25.99 -5.93 20.78
CA ILE A 365 25.70 -4.76 21.62
C ILE A 365 25.63 -5.17 23.11
N ARG A 366 25.08 -6.34 23.42
CA ARG A 366 24.94 -6.83 24.81
C ARG A 366 26.27 -7.24 25.45
N ASP A 367 27.23 -7.69 24.64
CA ASP A 367 28.57 -8.07 25.10
C ASP A 367 29.51 -6.84 25.30
N HIS A 368 29.04 -5.63 24.98
CA HIS A 368 29.80 -4.36 25.08
C HIS A 368 29.22 -3.34 26.08
N THR A 369 28.16 -3.69 26.79
CA THR A 369 27.59 -2.95 27.93
C THR A 369 27.83 -3.71 29.22
#